data_AF-A0A5C7Z9Z4-F1
#
_entry.id   AF-A0A5C7Z9Z4-F1
#
_cell.length_a   1.000
_cell.length_b   1.000
_cell.length_c   1.000
_cell.angle_alpha   90.00
_cell.angle_beta   90.00
_cell.angle_gamma   90.00
#
_symmetry.space_group_name_H-M   'P 1'
#
loop_
_entity.id
_entity.type
_entity.pdbx_description
1 polymer ?
#
loop_
_entity_poly.entity_id
_entity_poly.type
_entity_poly.pdbx_seq_one_letter_code
_entity_poly.pdbx_strand_id
1 'polypeptide(L)'
;MKINLYSFLYILCIVSSFFPNYEVTFLIWLTTVLLTIRKKYSVTIFNFILFFSGILLIASISSLFYKYQAFSMVKDFTYLLKPILGLLVGYQIFDKFKSKSFDIFIKAGLVLSTIHILLILFAFLKFHSVDMNLIRAEAGFFSDYEVYVFVVLLFSNKFNIEIDKKRKTFFLIVIGFSIFMYLARTNFLQLAILVLGIKGYFVLTQKSLKVLTLVVFSFLLSYGAIYYANPKRNGKGIEALMYKIKIAPEEAFKTKINKDDWKDFNDNYRSFENIITVKQVTADGLRAVFFGKGIGSTLNIGQKIKTTDGSIIQYISVAHNGFMTIFMKSGLLGLLLLMVFLYLLYKQKRDENPLINHLNMLLIGTSVFLVLSTWVFMGVYFKLDNKSIIVGLILAMREYLIKANNSHLLK
;
A
#
# COMPACT_ATOMS: atom_id res chain seq x y z
N MET A 1 -4.52 21.00 -23.37
CA MET A 1 -3.19 20.35 -23.32
C MET A 1 -3.36 18.89 -23.74
N LYS A 2 -2.83 18.46 -24.89
CA LYS A 2 -2.99 17.07 -25.37
C LYS A 2 -2.38 16.10 -24.36
N ILE A 3 -3.15 15.11 -23.90
CA ILE A 3 -2.63 14.02 -23.07
C ILE A 3 -1.72 13.19 -23.97
N ASN A 4 -0.42 13.15 -23.66
CA ASN A 4 0.52 12.28 -24.35
C ASN A 4 0.18 10.81 -24.01
N LEU A 5 0.40 9.88 -24.94
CA LEU A 5 0.20 8.44 -24.75
C LEU A 5 0.79 7.95 -23.42
N TYR A 6 2.01 8.37 -23.06
CA TYR A 6 2.65 7.95 -21.80
C TYR A 6 1.98 8.50 -20.55
N SER A 7 1.42 9.71 -20.62
CA SER A 7 0.61 10.28 -19.54
C SER A 7 -0.70 9.51 -19.39
N PHE A 8 -1.31 9.11 -20.50
CA PHE A 8 -2.49 8.26 -20.50
C PHE A 8 -2.19 6.88 -19.91
N LEU A 9 -1.11 6.21 -20.33
CA LEU A 9 -0.69 4.91 -19.80
C LEU A 9 -0.44 4.97 -18.28
N TYR A 10 0.19 6.04 -17.79
CA TYR A 10 0.37 6.26 -16.36
C TYR A 10 -0.96 6.33 -15.61
N ILE A 11 -1.87 7.19 -16.07
CA ILE A 11 -3.21 7.33 -15.47
C ILE A 11 -3.96 6.00 -15.53
N LEU A 12 -3.87 5.27 -16.64
CA LEU A 12 -4.49 3.96 -16.82
C LEU A 12 -3.93 2.92 -15.84
N CYS A 13 -2.62 2.90 -15.55
CA CYS A 13 -2.03 2.02 -14.54
C CYS A 13 -2.55 2.31 -13.13
N ILE A 14 -2.77 3.58 -12.79
CA ILE A 14 -3.32 3.98 -11.49
C ILE A 14 -4.82 3.65 -11.39
N VAL A 15 -5.59 3.97 -12.43
CA VAL A 15 -7.05 3.75 -12.47
C VAL A 15 -7.40 2.27 -12.55
N SER A 16 -6.67 1.46 -13.32
CA SER A 16 -6.93 0.01 -13.40
C SER A 16 -6.82 -0.67 -12.04
N SER A 17 -5.81 -0.29 -11.26
CA SER A 17 -5.57 -0.80 -9.91
C SER A 17 -6.63 -0.41 -8.89
N PHE A 18 -7.53 0.52 -9.21
CA PHE A 18 -8.67 0.85 -8.35
C PHE A 18 -9.76 -0.22 -8.40
N PHE A 19 -9.91 -0.88 -9.55
CA PHE A 19 -10.92 -1.90 -9.75
C PHE A 19 -10.43 -3.27 -9.26
N PRO A 20 -11.31 -4.12 -8.71
CA PRO A 20 -10.94 -5.43 -8.16
C PRO A 20 -10.59 -6.49 -9.21
N ASN A 21 -10.28 -6.08 -10.45
CA ASN A 21 -9.84 -6.98 -11.53
C ASN A 21 -8.30 -6.98 -11.59
N TYR A 22 -7.73 -8.02 -10.99
CA TYR A 22 -6.29 -8.18 -10.87
C TYR A 22 -5.63 -8.47 -12.23
N GLU A 23 -6.26 -9.31 -13.06
CA GLU A 23 -5.75 -9.75 -14.35
C GLU A 23 -5.60 -8.58 -15.31
N VAL A 24 -6.63 -7.72 -15.41
CA VAL A 24 -6.60 -6.51 -16.23
C VAL A 24 -5.51 -5.56 -15.75
N THR A 25 -5.40 -5.34 -14.44
CA THR A 25 -4.36 -4.50 -13.84
C THR A 25 -2.97 -5.01 -14.19
N PHE A 26 -2.73 -6.31 -14.03
CA PHE A 26 -1.46 -6.95 -14.33
C PHE A 26 -1.09 -6.81 -15.81
N LEU A 27 -2.04 -7.06 -16.73
CA LEU A 27 -1.82 -6.92 -18.17
C LEU A 27 -1.50 -5.48 -18.58
N ILE A 28 -2.21 -4.49 -18.03
CA ILE A 28 -1.94 -3.07 -18.30
C ILE A 28 -0.54 -2.69 -17.82
N TRP A 29 -0.15 -3.11 -16.61
CA TRP A 29 1.17 -2.83 -16.06
C TRP A 29 2.28 -3.50 -16.88
N LEU A 30 2.11 -4.78 -17.21
CA LEU A 30 3.07 -5.53 -18.03
C LEU A 30 3.24 -4.88 -19.41
N THR A 31 2.14 -4.58 -20.09
CA THR A 31 2.16 -3.91 -21.40
C THR A 31 2.85 -2.57 -21.31
N THR A 32 2.57 -1.79 -20.25
CA THR A 32 3.21 -0.49 -20.04
C THR A 32 4.71 -0.61 -19.84
N VAL A 33 5.17 -1.59 -19.06
CA VAL A 33 6.62 -1.87 -18.89
C VAL A 33 7.25 -2.23 -20.24
N LEU A 34 6.63 -3.14 -21.01
CA LEU A 34 7.16 -3.56 -22.31
C LEU A 34 7.26 -2.39 -23.31
N LEU A 35 6.27 -1.50 -23.35
CA LEU A 35 6.26 -0.32 -24.22
C LEU A 35 7.23 0.77 -23.77
N THR A 36 7.69 0.77 -22.52
CA THR A 36 8.52 1.85 -21.94
C THR A 36 9.94 1.41 -21.57
N ILE A 37 10.36 0.21 -22.01
CA ILE A 37 11.70 -0.34 -21.78
C ILE A 37 12.80 0.69 -22.09
N ARG A 38 13.77 0.77 -21.18
CA ARG A 38 14.92 1.67 -21.27
C ARG A 38 16.18 0.88 -21.60
N LYS A 39 17.11 1.53 -22.31
CA LYS A 39 18.43 0.96 -22.61
C LYS A 39 19.33 0.85 -21.38
N LYS A 40 19.14 1.72 -20.38
CA LYS A 40 19.96 1.79 -19.17
C LYS A 40 19.08 2.04 -17.94
N TYR A 41 19.36 1.33 -16.86
CA TYR A 41 18.72 1.49 -15.56
C TYR A 41 19.76 1.90 -14.52
N SER A 42 19.35 2.63 -13.48
CA SER A 42 20.25 2.95 -12.38
C SER A 42 20.49 1.74 -11.47
N VAL A 43 21.61 1.76 -10.75
CA VAL A 43 21.90 0.75 -9.71
C VAL A 43 20.85 0.81 -8.60
N THR A 44 20.33 2.00 -8.27
CA THR A 44 19.30 2.16 -7.24
C THR A 44 18.04 1.35 -7.56
N ILE A 45 17.46 1.55 -8.76
CA ILE A 45 16.22 0.84 -9.12
C ILE A 45 16.47 -0.66 -9.26
N PHE A 46 17.64 -1.04 -9.78
CA PHE A 46 18.05 -2.44 -9.86
C PHE A 46 18.08 -3.10 -8.48
N ASN A 47 18.69 -2.44 -7.48
CA ASN A 47 18.73 -2.94 -6.11
C ASN A 47 17.32 -3.12 -5.53
N PHE A 48 16.42 -2.16 -5.74
CA PHE A 48 15.03 -2.28 -5.29
C PHE A 48 14.29 -3.47 -5.94
N ILE A 49 14.49 -3.68 -7.25
CA ILE A 49 13.93 -4.82 -7.98
C ILE A 49 14.53 -6.13 -7.49
N LEU A 50 15.83 -6.16 -7.18
CA LEU A 50 16.54 -7.36 -6.74
C LEU A 50 15.93 -7.98 -5.48
N PHE A 51 15.46 -7.17 -4.53
CA PHE A 51 14.80 -7.70 -3.32
C PHE A 51 13.49 -8.44 -3.64
N PHE A 52 12.65 -7.86 -4.51
CA PHE A 52 11.40 -8.51 -4.92
C PHE A 52 11.66 -9.71 -5.82
N SER A 53 12.64 -9.63 -6.72
CA SER A 53 13.09 -10.76 -7.54
C SER A 53 13.64 -11.89 -6.67
N GLY A 54 14.36 -11.57 -5.59
CA GLY A 54 14.85 -12.54 -4.62
C GLY A 54 13.72 -13.24 -3.87
N ILE A 55 12.69 -12.51 -3.43
CA ILE A 55 11.48 -13.09 -2.82
C ILE A 55 10.79 -14.06 -3.80
N LEU A 56 10.59 -13.62 -5.05
CA LEU A 56 9.98 -14.44 -6.10
C LEU A 56 10.82 -15.69 -6.41
N LEU A 57 12.14 -15.55 -6.50
CA LEU A 57 13.07 -16.65 -6.77
C LEU A 57 13.04 -17.69 -5.65
N ILE A 58 13.13 -17.25 -4.39
CA ILE A 58 13.06 -18.15 -3.22
C ILE A 58 11.73 -18.91 -3.22
N ALA A 59 10.61 -18.22 -3.43
CA ALA A 59 9.30 -18.86 -3.49
C ALA A 59 9.18 -19.85 -4.67
N SER A 60 9.78 -19.52 -5.82
CA SER A 60 9.77 -20.39 -7.01
C SER A 60 10.58 -21.66 -6.78
N ILE A 61 11.79 -21.53 -6.23
CA ILE A 61 12.66 -22.66 -5.87
C ILE A 61 11.97 -23.52 -4.80
N SER A 62 11.37 -22.90 -3.78
CA SER A 62 10.66 -23.63 -2.73
C SER A 62 9.47 -24.43 -3.27
N SER A 63 8.81 -23.97 -4.35
CA SER A 63 7.69 -24.68 -4.97
C SER A 63 8.08 -26.04 -5.53
N LEU A 64 9.34 -26.21 -5.98
CA LEU A 64 9.84 -27.48 -6.55
C LEU A 64 9.79 -28.67 -5.57
N PHE A 65 9.65 -28.39 -4.28
CA PHE A 65 9.61 -29.40 -3.22
C PHE A 65 8.19 -29.82 -2.85
N TYR A 66 7.20 -29.28 -3.54
CA TYR A 66 5.79 -29.53 -3.31
C TYR A 66 5.05 -29.76 -4.62
N LYS A 67 3.90 -30.44 -4.55
CA LYS A 67 3.01 -30.63 -5.70
C LYS A 67 1.83 -29.67 -5.59
N TYR A 68 1.89 -28.56 -6.30
CA TYR A 68 0.79 -27.60 -6.36
C TYR A 68 0.07 -27.61 -7.72
N GLN A 69 -1.16 -27.14 -7.73
CA GLN A 69 -1.92 -26.93 -8.96
C GLN A 69 -1.31 -25.78 -9.78
N ALA A 70 -1.16 -26.00 -11.09
CA ALA A 70 -0.59 -25.00 -12.01
C ALA A 70 -1.28 -23.63 -11.92
N PHE A 71 -2.61 -23.61 -11.80
CA PHE A 71 -3.37 -22.37 -11.63
C PHE A 71 -2.93 -21.57 -10.40
N SER A 72 -2.80 -22.23 -9.23
CA SER A 72 -2.32 -21.58 -8.01
C SER A 72 -0.89 -21.09 -8.14
N MET A 73 -0.04 -21.83 -8.87
CA MET A 73 1.32 -21.40 -9.15
C MET A 73 1.37 -20.13 -10.00
N VAL A 74 0.67 -20.11 -11.14
CA VAL A 74 0.64 -18.94 -12.05
C VAL A 74 0.09 -17.72 -11.35
N LYS A 75 -1.02 -17.89 -10.62
CA LYS A 75 -1.63 -16.84 -9.82
C LYS A 75 -0.61 -16.22 -8.86
N ASP A 76 -0.01 -17.01 -7.97
CA ASP A 76 0.95 -16.50 -6.99
C ASP A 76 2.20 -15.90 -7.64
N PHE A 77 2.66 -16.45 -8.77
CA PHE A 77 3.78 -15.89 -9.54
C PHE A 77 3.48 -14.47 -10.02
N THR A 78 2.30 -14.26 -10.62
CA THR A 78 1.87 -12.92 -11.04
C THR A 78 1.77 -11.97 -9.84
N TYR A 79 1.22 -12.43 -8.71
CA TYR A 79 1.11 -11.62 -7.49
C TYR A 79 2.47 -11.14 -6.97
N LEU A 80 3.45 -12.05 -6.93
CA LEU A 80 4.80 -11.73 -6.47
C LEU A 80 5.59 -10.89 -7.50
N LEU A 81 5.26 -10.98 -8.78
CA LEU A 81 5.85 -10.17 -9.84
C LEU A 81 5.31 -8.73 -9.87
N LYS A 82 4.08 -8.51 -9.37
CA LYS A 82 3.41 -7.20 -9.44
C LYS A 82 4.23 -6.03 -8.87
N PRO A 83 4.87 -6.09 -7.68
CA PRO A 83 5.68 -4.98 -7.17
C PRO A 83 6.86 -4.61 -8.08
N ILE A 84 7.46 -5.60 -8.75
CA ILE A 84 8.55 -5.38 -9.73
C ILE A 84 8.02 -4.57 -10.91
N LEU A 85 6.87 -4.98 -11.45
CA LEU A 85 6.20 -4.25 -12.54
C LEU A 85 5.84 -2.83 -12.10
N GLY A 86 5.26 -2.65 -10.91
CA GLY A 86 4.90 -1.33 -10.39
C GLY A 86 6.09 -0.38 -10.29
N LEU A 87 7.19 -0.84 -9.69
CA LEU A 87 8.45 -0.07 -9.63
C LEU A 87 8.95 0.33 -11.02
N LEU A 88 8.92 -0.60 -11.98
CA LEU A 88 9.35 -0.37 -13.36
C LEU A 88 8.43 0.62 -14.08
N VAL A 89 7.11 0.48 -13.95
CA VAL A 89 6.12 1.42 -14.54
C VAL A 89 6.44 2.84 -14.08
N GLY A 90 6.48 3.08 -12.77
CA GLY A 90 6.74 4.41 -12.22
C GLY A 90 8.10 4.97 -12.66
N TYR A 91 9.14 4.13 -12.63
CA TYR A 91 10.49 4.54 -12.97
C TYR A 91 10.70 4.82 -14.47
N GLN A 92 10.07 4.04 -15.35
CA GLN A 92 10.27 4.14 -16.79
C GLN A 92 9.46 5.27 -17.42
N ILE A 93 8.20 5.40 -17.01
CA ILE A 93 7.28 6.39 -17.56
C ILE A 93 7.73 7.83 -17.24
N PHE A 94 8.34 8.05 -16.07
CA PHE A 94 8.84 9.36 -15.66
C PHE A 94 9.67 10.05 -16.75
N ASP A 95 10.49 9.27 -17.46
CA ASP A 95 11.39 9.77 -18.48
C ASP A 95 10.69 10.47 -19.65
N LYS A 96 9.42 10.11 -19.89
CA LYS A 96 8.61 10.63 -20.98
C LYS A 96 7.88 11.93 -20.63
N PHE A 97 7.85 12.32 -19.35
CA PHE A 97 7.16 13.53 -18.91
C PHE A 97 7.84 14.31 -17.78
N LYS A 98 9.17 14.20 -17.65
CA LYS A 98 9.99 14.79 -16.57
C LYS A 98 9.53 16.17 -16.10
N SER A 99 9.35 17.11 -17.04
CA SER A 99 8.96 18.51 -16.76
C SER A 99 7.53 18.69 -16.25
N LYS A 100 6.64 17.71 -16.46
CA LYS A 100 5.22 17.72 -16.06
C LYS A 100 4.89 16.58 -15.09
N SER A 101 5.89 16.05 -14.40
CA SER A 101 5.75 14.88 -13.54
C SER A 101 4.75 15.09 -12.41
N PHE A 102 4.86 16.20 -11.67
CA PHE A 102 3.88 16.54 -10.64
C PHE A 102 2.48 16.84 -11.21
N ASP A 103 2.38 17.50 -12.37
CA ASP A 103 1.09 17.77 -13.02
C ASP A 103 0.35 16.47 -13.38
N ILE A 104 1.07 15.50 -13.94
CA ILE A 104 0.49 14.20 -14.32
C ILE A 104 0.16 13.39 -13.07
N PHE A 105 1.04 13.44 -12.05
CA PHE A 105 0.80 12.81 -10.76
C PHE A 105 -0.50 13.30 -10.13
N ILE A 106 -0.70 14.62 -10.09
CA ILE A 106 -1.90 15.28 -9.57
C ILE A 106 -3.14 14.97 -10.43
N LYS A 107 -3.02 15.04 -11.76
CA LYS A 107 -4.12 14.73 -12.68
C LYS A 107 -4.62 13.30 -12.53
N ALA A 108 -3.71 12.33 -12.37
CA ALA A 108 -4.11 10.95 -12.11
C ALA A 108 -4.92 10.83 -10.81
N GLY A 109 -4.54 11.57 -9.77
CA GLY A 109 -5.28 11.62 -8.50
C GLY A 109 -6.66 12.25 -8.67
N LEU A 110 -6.74 13.36 -9.40
CA LEU A 110 -8.02 14.01 -9.69
C LEU A 110 -8.96 13.10 -10.49
N VAL A 111 -8.46 12.42 -11.53
CA VAL A 111 -9.24 11.45 -12.31
C VAL A 111 -9.76 10.34 -11.39
N LEU A 112 -8.92 9.81 -10.51
CA LEU A 112 -9.30 8.78 -9.56
C LEU A 112 -10.38 9.26 -8.59
N SER A 113 -10.23 10.47 -8.03
CA SER A 113 -11.23 11.09 -7.15
C SER A 113 -12.56 11.34 -7.86
N THR A 114 -12.52 11.79 -9.11
CA THR A 114 -13.74 11.99 -9.91
C THR A 114 -14.45 10.66 -10.15
N ILE A 115 -13.71 9.60 -10.54
CA ILE A 115 -14.30 8.26 -10.71
C ILE A 115 -14.95 7.78 -9.40
N HIS A 116 -14.26 7.91 -8.27
CA HIS A 116 -14.78 7.49 -6.98
C HIS A 116 -16.06 8.26 -6.58
N ILE A 117 -16.07 9.59 -6.71
CA ILE A 117 -17.25 10.42 -6.42
C ILE A 117 -18.42 10.04 -7.34
N LEU A 118 -18.17 9.77 -8.63
CA LEU A 118 -19.20 9.29 -9.55
C LEU A 118 -19.76 7.93 -9.13
N LEU A 119 -18.91 6.99 -8.72
CA LEU A 119 -19.36 5.68 -8.22
C LEU A 119 -20.21 5.80 -6.95
N ILE A 120 -19.87 6.71 -6.04
CA ILE A 120 -20.69 7.00 -4.86
C ILE A 120 -22.07 7.53 -5.30
N LEU A 121 -22.10 8.48 -6.24
CA LEU A 121 -23.36 9.01 -6.77
C LEU A 121 -24.20 7.92 -7.42
N PHE A 122 -23.60 7.07 -8.26
CA PHE A 122 -24.31 5.94 -8.87
C PHE A 122 -24.81 4.92 -7.85
N ALA A 123 -24.01 4.59 -6.83
CA ALA A 123 -24.44 3.70 -5.75
C ALA A 123 -25.63 4.29 -4.97
N PHE A 124 -25.57 5.58 -4.65
CA PHE A 124 -26.66 6.28 -3.98
C PHE A 124 -27.96 6.26 -4.81
N LEU A 125 -27.87 6.55 -6.12
CA LEU A 125 -29.00 6.51 -7.05
C LEU A 125 -29.57 5.10 -7.24
N LYS A 126 -28.71 4.06 -7.22
CA LYS A 126 -29.12 2.66 -7.40
C LYS A 126 -29.84 2.12 -6.17
N PHE A 127 -29.31 2.34 -4.98
CA PHE A 127 -29.79 1.69 -3.76
C PHE A 127 -30.72 2.54 -2.91
N HIS A 128 -30.84 3.85 -3.19
CA HIS A 128 -31.67 4.80 -2.42
C HIS A 128 -31.42 4.71 -0.89
N SER A 129 -30.22 4.29 -0.50
CA SER A 129 -29.84 3.99 0.87
C SER A 129 -28.53 4.67 1.21
N VAL A 130 -28.42 5.13 2.46
CA VAL A 130 -27.21 5.73 3.03
C VAL A 130 -26.38 4.68 3.78
N ASP A 131 -26.63 3.39 3.57
CA ASP A 131 -25.82 2.34 4.18
C ASP A 131 -24.38 2.42 3.66
N MET A 132 -23.50 2.83 4.57
CA MET A 132 -22.07 2.97 4.35
C MET A 132 -21.42 1.68 3.86
N ASN A 133 -21.83 0.51 4.34
CA ASN A 133 -21.23 -0.76 3.91
C ASN A 133 -21.59 -1.07 2.46
N LEU A 134 -22.83 -0.80 2.08
CA LEU A 134 -23.34 -1.01 0.72
C LEU A 134 -22.68 -0.06 -0.28
N ILE A 135 -22.61 1.24 0.06
CA ILE A 135 -21.94 2.24 -0.79
C ILE A 135 -20.47 1.88 -1.00
N ARG A 136 -19.76 1.46 0.05
CA ARG A 136 -18.34 1.09 -0.04
C ARG A 136 -18.11 -0.20 -0.83
N ALA A 137 -19.05 -1.13 -0.80
CA ALA A 137 -18.96 -2.35 -1.61
C ALA A 137 -18.96 -2.04 -3.12
N GLU A 138 -19.66 -0.99 -3.53
CA GLU A 138 -19.83 -0.64 -4.95
C GLU A 138 -18.88 0.48 -5.39
N ALA A 139 -18.56 1.44 -4.51
CA ALA A 139 -17.70 2.58 -4.82
C ALA A 139 -16.23 2.38 -4.46
N GLY A 140 -15.88 1.33 -3.70
CA GLY A 140 -14.51 1.05 -3.31
C GLY A 140 -14.21 1.39 -1.86
N PHE A 141 -13.18 0.73 -1.31
CA PHE A 141 -12.93 0.75 0.13
C PHE A 141 -11.86 1.72 0.59
N PHE A 142 -10.87 2.05 -0.25
CA PHE A 142 -9.76 2.96 0.05
C PHE A 142 -8.95 3.32 -1.21
N SER A 143 -8.03 4.27 -1.09
CA SER A 143 -7.13 4.68 -2.18
C SER A 143 -5.86 5.32 -1.61
N ASP A 144 -4.75 4.59 -1.69
CA ASP A 144 -3.47 5.13 -1.20
C ASP A 144 -2.98 6.29 -2.08
N TYR A 145 -3.24 6.20 -3.39
CA TYR A 145 -2.73 7.14 -4.39
C TYR A 145 -3.27 8.55 -4.17
N GLU A 146 -4.58 8.68 -3.90
CA GLU A 146 -5.19 9.98 -3.62
C GLU A 146 -4.59 10.63 -2.37
N VAL A 147 -4.28 9.86 -1.33
CA VAL A 147 -3.62 10.38 -0.12
C VAL A 147 -2.25 10.95 -0.45
N TYR A 148 -1.45 10.27 -1.29
CA TYR A 148 -0.17 10.81 -1.75
C TYR A 148 -0.35 12.12 -2.52
N VAL A 149 -1.30 12.19 -3.45
CA VAL A 149 -1.58 13.40 -4.23
C VAL A 149 -2.04 14.54 -3.33
N PHE A 150 -2.93 14.27 -2.38
CA PHE A 150 -3.42 15.25 -1.42
C PHE A 150 -2.27 15.83 -0.58
N VAL A 151 -1.37 14.98 -0.09
CA VAL A 151 -0.20 15.42 0.68
C VAL A 151 0.77 16.24 -0.17
N VAL A 152 1.05 15.83 -1.40
CA VAL A 152 1.90 16.59 -2.34
C VAL A 152 1.28 17.96 -2.65
N LEU A 153 -0.04 18.03 -2.86
CA LEU A 153 -0.76 19.29 -3.05
C LEU A 153 -0.74 20.18 -1.80
N LEU A 154 -0.97 19.61 -0.62
CA LEU A 154 -0.94 20.34 0.65
C LEU A 154 0.40 21.07 0.80
N PHE A 155 1.50 20.38 0.49
CA PHE A 155 2.86 20.90 0.52
C PHE A 155 3.39 21.35 -0.85
N SER A 156 2.53 21.82 -1.77
CA SER A 156 2.91 22.20 -3.15
C SER A 156 4.16 23.10 -3.24
N ASN A 157 4.29 24.05 -2.31
CA ASN A 157 5.43 24.99 -2.27
C ASN A 157 6.75 24.28 -1.98
N LYS A 158 6.75 23.20 -1.20
CA LYS A 158 7.95 22.39 -0.92
C LYS A 158 8.40 21.56 -2.11
N PHE A 159 7.48 21.25 -3.02
CA PHE A 159 7.72 20.46 -4.22
C PHE A 159 7.92 21.33 -5.48
N ASN A 160 8.01 22.66 -5.33
CA ASN A 160 8.10 23.62 -6.43
C ASN A 160 7.00 23.42 -7.49
N ILE A 161 5.77 23.11 -7.04
CA ILE A 161 4.63 22.92 -7.93
C ILE A 161 3.96 24.27 -8.19
N GLU A 162 4.05 24.73 -9.42
CA GLU A 162 3.41 25.97 -9.89
C GLU A 162 1.93 25.73 -10.18
N ILE A 163 1.08 26.01 -9.18
CA ILE A 163 -0.37 25.93 -9.31
C ILE A 163 -1.02 27.16 -8.68
N ASP A 164 -2.01 27.75 -9.36
CA ASP A 164 -2.73 28.89 -8.83
C ASP A 164 -3.55 28.51 -7.58
N LYS A 165 -3.74 29.48 -6.68
CA LYS A 165 -4.39 29.25 -5.38
C LYS A 165 -5.82 28.72 -5.52
N LYS A 166 -6.57 29.17 -6.55
CA LYS A 166 -7.96 28.74 -6.77
C LYS A 166 -8.01 27.27 -7.20
N ARG A 167 -7.20 26.88 -8.19
CA ARG A 167 -7.10 25.47 -8.64
C ARG A 167 -6.56 24.55 -7.56
N LYS A 168 -5.55 24.99 -6.80
CA LYS A 168 -5.03 24.22 -5.66
C LYS A 168 -6.13 23.93 -4.63
N THR A 169 -6.89 24.95 -4.22
CA THR A 169 -8.00 24.78 -3.27
C THR A 169 -9.08 23.86 -3.83
N PHE A 170 -9.45 24.03 -5.10
CA PHE A 170 -10.41 23.14 -5.76
C PHE A 170 -9.94 21.67 -5.76
N PHE A 171 -8.70 21.39 -6.16
CA PHE A 171 -8.16 20.03 -6.13
C PHE A 171 -8.09 19.44 -4.72
N LEU A 172 -7.70 20.24 -3.72
CA LEU A 172 -7.69 19.80 -2.34
C LEU A 172 -9.10 19.46 -1.84
N ILE A 173 -10.12 20.23 -2.21
CA ILE A 173 -11.51 19.94 -1.83
C ILE A 173 -12.00 18.65 -2.49
N VAL A 174 -11.81 18.50 -3.81
CA VAL A 174 -12.28 17.32 -4.54
C VAL A 174 -11.59 16.05 -4.05
N ILE A 175 -10.26 16.06 -3.95
CA ILE A 175 -9.49 14.90 -3.53
C ILE A 175 -9.70 14.63 -2.04
N GLY A 176 -9.75 15.67 -1.21
CA GLY A 176 -10.01 15.55 0.23
C GLY A 176 -11.39 14.98 0.52
N PHE A 177 -12.41 15.42 -0.22
CA PHE A 177 -13.77 14.86 -0.13
C PHE A 177 -13.77 13.38 -0.53
N SER A 178 -13.14 13.03 -1.66
CA SER A 178 -13.01 11.62 -2.07
C SER A 178 -12.32 10.76 -1.00
N ILE A 179 -11.18 11.21 -0.46
CA ILE A 179 -10.45 10.51 0.61
C ILE A 179 -11.34 10.26 1.83
N PHE A 180 -12.09 11.29 2.24
CA PHE A 180 -13.00 11.22 3.37
C PHE A 180 -14.13 10.21 3.11
N MET A 181 -14.70 10.20 1.90
CA MET A 181 -15.82 9.33 1.54
C MET A 181 -15.47 7.84 1.45
N TYR A 182 -14.19 7.46 1.30
CA TYR A 182 -13.79 6.05 1.48
C TYR A 182 -14.04 5.56 2.91
N LEU A 183 -14.04 6.49 3.88
CA LEU A 183 -14.21 6.22 5.32
C LEU A 183 -13.25 5.11 5.81
N ALA A 184 -12.06 5.08 5.23
CA ALA A 184 -11.03 4.10 5.50
C ALA A 184 -10.07 4.63 6.58
N ARG A 185 -10.04 3.95 7.74
CA ARG A 185 -9.11 4.26 8.84
C ARG A 185 -7.65 4.35 8.38
N THR A 186 -7.28 3.51 7.40
CA THR A 186 -5.93 3.45 6.86
C THR A 186 -5.56 4.63 5.98
N ASN A 187 -6.52 5.26 5.28
CA ASN A 187 -6.26 6.51 4.53
C ASN A 187 -5.91 7.65 5.50
N PHE A 188 -6.63 7.78 6.62
CA PHE A 188 -6.34 8.79 7.63
C PHE A 188 -4.98 8.55 8.31
N LEU A 189 -4.67 7.29 8.63
CA LEU A 189 -3.36 6.92 9.17
C LEU A 189 -2.23 7.21 8.18
N GLN A 190 -2.42 6.88 6.90
CA GLN A 190 -1.48 7.20 5.83
C GLN A 190 -1.27 8.71 5.73
N LEU A 191 -2.34 9.51 5.74
CA LEU A 191 -2.28 10.96 5.69
C LEU A 191 -1.44 11.51 6.85
N ALA A 192 -1.70 11.06 8.08
CA ALA A 192 -0.96 11.47 9.27
C ALA A 192 0.54 11.13 9.15
N ILE A 193 0.85 9.89 8.76
CA ILE A 193 2.24 9.42 8.60
C ILE A 193 2.96 10.21 7.52
N LEU A 194 2.37 10.39 6.34
CA LEU A 194 3.02 11.12 5.25
C LEU A 194 3.22 12.60 5.59
N VAL A 195 2.28 13.24 6.30
CA VAL A 195 2.44 14.61 6.81
C VAL A 195 3.61 14.71 7.80
N LEU A 196 3.72 13.76 8.74
CA LEU A 196 4.85 13.70 9.68
C LEU A 196 6.17 13.44 8.94
N GLY A 197 6.14 12.59 7.91
CA GLY A 197 7.27 12.29 7.03
C GLY A 197 7.80 13.53 6.34
N ILE A 198 6.96 14.28 5.60
CA ILE A 198 7.36 15.51 4.89
C ILE A 198 7.83 16.61 5.84
N LYS A 199 7.30 16.67 7.07
CA LYS A 199 7.80 17.57 8.11
C LYS A 199 9.15 17.14 8.69
N GLY A 200 9.65 15.96 8.35
CA GLY A 200 10.94 15.42 8.77
C GLY A 200 10.94 14.82 10.16
N TYR A 201 9.77 14.52 10.74
CA TYR A 201 9.68 14.01 12.11
C TYR A 201 10.12 12.55 12.26
N PHE A 202 10.26 11.80 11.17
CA PHE A 202 10.83 10.44 11.24
C PHE A 202 12.36 10.40 11.24
N VAL A 203 13.02 11.54 11.01
CA VAL A 203 14.47 11.65 11.22
C VAL A 203 14.69 11.95 12.70
N LEU A 204 15.31 11.02 13.43
CA LEU A 204 15.52 11.12 14.88
C LEU A 204 16.41 12.32 15.23
N THR A 205 15.80 13.33 15.83
CA THR A 205 16.39 14.55 16.37
C THR A 205 15.72 14.79 17.72
N GLN A 206 16.32 15.60 18.60
CA GLN A 206 15.68 15.89 19.90
C GLN A 206 14.27 16.47 19.75
N LYS A 207 14.05 17.35 18.75
CA LYS A 207 12.73 17.92 18.44
C LYS A 207 11.75 16.86 17.95
N SER A 208 12.18 16.02 17.01
CA SER A 208 11.29 14.99 16.48
C SER A 208 10.98 13.90 17.49
N LEU A 209 11.93 13.54 18.37
CA LEU A 209 11.68 12.63 19.47
C LEU A 209 10.62 13.19 20.42
N LYS A 210 10.71 14.47 20.81
CA LYS A 210 9.68 15.14 21.63
C LYS A 210 8.30 15.06 20.97
N VAL A 211 8.20 15.37 19.67
CA VAL A 211 6.93 15.33 18.92
C VAL A 211 6.40 13.89 18.80
N LEU A 212 7.24 12.93 18.45
CA LEU A 212 6.84 11.52 18.34
C LEU A 212 6.37 10.96 19.68
N THR A 213 7.11 11.23 20.76
CA THR A 213 6.71 10.82 22.12
C THR A 213 5.38 11.45 22.51
N LEU A 214 5.16 12.74 22.23
CA LEU A 214 3.88 13.40 22.48
C LEU A 214 2.73 12.77 21.68
N VAL A 215 2.95 12.47 20.40
CA VAL A 215 1.93 11.82 19.54
C VAL A 215 1.60 10.43 20.06
N VAL A 216 2.60 9.62 20.40
CA VAL A 216 2.41 8.28 20.96
C VAL A 216 1.69 8.36 22.30
N PHE A 217 2.11 9.27 23.20
CA PHE A 217 1.47 9.45 24.50
C PHE A 217 0.02 9.89 24.36
N SER A 218 -0.27 10.86 23.49
CA SER A 218 -1.64 11.30 23.20
C SER A 218 -2.48 10.15 22.64
N PHE A 219 -1.93 9.34 21.74
CA PHE A 219 -2.62 8.18 21.20
C PHE A 219 -2.94 7.14 22.28
N LEU A 220 -1.97 6.83 23.16
CA LEU A 220 -2.16 5.89 24.26
C LEU A 220 -3.20 6.39 25.28
N LEU A 221 -3.19 7.68 25.60
CA LEU A 221 -4.20 8.29 26.47
C LEU A 221 -5.60 8.22 25.83
N SER A 222 -5.73 8.60 24.56
CA SER A 222 -7.02 8.53 23.84
C SER A 222 -7.52 7.09 23.72
N TYR A 223 -6.64 6.14 23.42
CA TYR A 223 -6.97 4.72 23.39
C TYR A 223 -7.39 4.21 24.77
N GLY A 224 -6.66 4.56 25.83
CA GLY A 224 -6.99 4.20 27.21
C GLY A 224 -8.35 4.73 27.65
N ALA A 225 -8.68 5.98 27.29
CA ALA A 225 -9.99 6.57 27.54
C ALA A 225 -11.12 5.81 26.82
N ILE A 226 -10.92 5.45 25.55
CA ILE A 226 -11.90 4.65 24.78
C ILE A 226 -12.05 3.24 25.38
N TYR A 227 -10.95 2.61 25.78
CA TYR A 227 -10.96 1.28 26.36
C TYR A 227 -11.74 1.28 27.69
N TYR A 228 -11.50 2.27 28.56
CA TYR A 228 -12.20 2.42 29.84
C TYR A 228 -13.67 2.78 29.68
N ALA A 229 -14.03 3.59 28.66
CA ALA A 229 -15.41 3.90 28.33
C ALA A 229 -16.23 2.67 27.89
N ASN A 230 -15.56 1.55 27.57
CA ASN A 230 -16.14 0.26 27.23
C ASN A 230 -17.34 0.32 26.24
N PRO A 231 -17.14 0.92 25.05
CA PRO A 231 -18.19 1.03 24.03
C PRO A 231 -18.75 -0.33 23.61
N LYS A 232 -20.02 -0.39 23.22
CA LYS A 232 -20.69 -1.64 22.81
C LYS A 232 -20.60 -1.89 21.30
N ARG A 233 -20.50 -3.18 20.90
CA ARG A 233 -20.45 -3.64 19.48
C ARG A 233 -21.63 -3.15 18.65
N ASN A 234 -22.82 -3.14 19.25
CA ASN A 234 -24.07 -2.73 18.61
C ASN A 234 -24.48 -1.29 18.99
N GLY A 235 -23.54 -0.48 19.48
CA GLY A 235 -23.79 0.94 19.76
C GLY A 235 -24.17 1.70 18.50
N LYS A 236 -24.90 2.82 18.64
CA LYS A 236 -25.27 3.67 17.50
C LYS A 236 -24.25 4.79 17.29
N GLY A 237 -23.99 5.16 16.04
CA GLY A 237 -23.17 6.32 15.69
C GLY A 237 -21.72 6.25 16.20
N ILE A 238 -21.33 7.22 17.04
CA ILE A 238 -19.96 7.38 17.54
C ILE A 238 -19.54 6.21 18.43
N GLU A 239 -20.46 5.59 19.18
CA GLU A 239 -20.14 4.46 20.05
C GLU A 239 -19.65 3.25 19.24
N ALA A 240 -20.27 2.95 18.09
CA ALA A 240 -19.79 1.91 17.17
C ALA A 240 -18.40 2.21 16.60
N LEU A 241 -18.10 3.48 16.33
CA LEU A 241 -16.76 3.90 15.89
C LEU A 241 -15.73 3.68 17.00
N MET A 242 -16.04 4.10 18.23
CA MET A 242 -15.18 3.89 19.40
C MET A 242 -14.96 2.40 19.69
N TYR A 243 -15.99 1.57 19.55
CA TYR A 243 -15.86 0.11 19.66
C TYR A 243 -14.89 -0.45 18.61
N LYS A 244 -15.00 -0.01 17.36
CA LYS A 244 -14.06 -0.41 16.29
C LYS A 244 -12.61 0.01 16.58
N ILE A 245 -12.40 1.13 17.27
CA ILE A 245 -11.06 1.56 17.71
C ILE A 245 -10.56 0.66 18.85
N LYS A 246 -11.42 0.37 19.83
CA LYS A 246 -11.10 -0.51 20.97
C LYS A 246 -10.61 -1.88 20.51
N ILE A 247 -11.34 -2.52 19.60
CA ILE A 247 -11.07 -3.90 19.14
C ILE A 247 -9.92 -3.97 18.11
N ALA A 248 -9.53 -2.86 17.48
CA ALA A 248 -8.53 -2.90 16.40
C ALA A 248 -7.18 -3.54 16.78
N PRO A 249 -6.61 -3.33 17.99
CA PRO A 249 -5.43 -4.08 18.41
C PRO A 249 -5.71 -5.56 18.66
N GLU A 250 -6.84 -5.89 19.29
CA GLU A 250 -7.22 -7.29 19.58
C GLU A 250 -7.35 -8.11 18.28
N GLU A 251 -7.98 -7.53 17.25
CA GLU A 251 -8.16 -8.15 15.92
C GLU A 251 -6.82 -8.66 15.32
N ALA A 252 -5.73 -7.97 15.62
CA ALA A 252 -4.40 -8.29 15.09
C ALA A 252 -3.54 -9.16 16.03
N PHE A 253 -3.71 -9.04 17.35
CA PHE A 253 -2.80 -9.62 18.34
C PHE A 253 -3.39 -10.73 19.23
N LYS A 254 -4.67 -11.08 19.09
CA LYS A 254 -5.29 -12.13 19.91
C LYS A 254 -4.66 -13.51 19.67
N THR A 255 -4.02 -14.08 20.69
CA THR A 255 -3.25 -15.34 20.58
C THR A 255 -4.09 -16.61 20.69
N LYS A 256 -5.29 -16.52 21.27
CA LYS A 256 -6.24 -17.63 21.42
C LYS A 256 -7.60 -17.19 20.91
N ILE A 257 -8.09 -17.88 19.88
CA ILE A 257 -9.34 -17.55 19.20
C ILE A 257 -10.21 -18.79 19.22
N ASN A 258 -11.43 -18.64 19.73
CA ASN A 258 -12.42 -19.71 19.67
C ASN A 258 -12.98 -19.77 18.24
N LYS A 259 -12.75 -20.89 17.54
CA LYS A 259 -13.24 -21.07 16.16
C LYS A 259 -14.75 -21.24 16.09
N ASP A 260 -15.33 -21.83 17.14
CA ASP A 260 -16.74 -22.17 17.21
C ASP A 260 -17.61 -20.96 17.61
N ASP A 261 -16.99 -19.93 18.19
CA ASP A 261 -17.64 -18.64 18.43
C ASP A 261 -17.50 -17.74 17.19
N TRP A 262 -18.59 -17.59 16.45
CA TRP A 262 -18.61 -16.76 15.24
C TRP A 262 -18.17 -15.31 15.50
N LYS A 263 -18.44 -14.76 16.69
CA LYS A 263 -18.08 -13.37 17.01
C LYS A 263 -16.58 -13.28 17.19
N ASP A 264 -16.03 -14.17 18.02
CA ASP A 264 -14.60 -14.19 18.31
C ASP A 264 -13.78 -14.46 17.06
N PHE A 265 -14.22 -15.40 16.23
CA PHE A 265 -13.58 -15.73 14.97
C PHE A 265 -13.56 -14.54 13.99
N ASN A 266 -14.71 -13.90 13.75
CA ASN A 266 -14.80 -12.83 12.75
C ASN A 266 -14.10 -11.55 13.22
N ASP A 267 -14.20 -11.21 14.51
CA ASP A 267 -13.57 -10.01 15.05
C ASP A 267 -12.03 -10.17 15.12
N ASN A 268 -11.50 -11.40 15.16
CA ASN A 268 -10.06 -11.70 15.27
C ASN A 268 -9.50 -12.49 14.08
N TYR A 269 -10.18 -12.44 12.94
CA TYR A 269 -9.87 -13.26 11.76
C TYR A 269 -8.42 -13.06 11.26
N ARG A 270 -7.88 -11.84 11.34
CA ARG A 270 -6.48 -11.57 10.94
C ARG A 270 -5.47 -12.28 11.83
N SER A 271 -5.66 -12.22 13.15
CA SER A 271 -4.76 -12.91 14.08
C SER A 271 -4.85 -14.43 13.93
N PHE A 272 -6.06 -14.95 13.63
CA PHE A 272 -6.27 -16.35 13.29
C PHE A 272 -5.45 -16.81 12.09
N GLU A 273 -5.50 -16.06 10.98
CA GLU A 273 -4.70 -16.35 9.78
C GLU A 273 -3.21 -16.39 10.10
N ASN A 274 -2.71 -15.44 10.91
CA ASN A 274 -1.31 -15.39 11.32
C ASN A 274 -0.90 -16.66 12.10
N ILE A 275 -1.72 -17.07 13.09
CA ILE A 275 -1.44 -18.25 13.94
C ILE A 275 -1.41 -19.52 13.09
N ILE A 276 -2.38 -19.71 12.20
CA ILE A 276 -2.41 -20.90 11.33
C ILE A 276 -1.23 -20.87 10.36
N THR A 277 -0.87 -19.70 9.83
CA THR A 277 0.26 -19.59 8.90
C THR A 277 1.54 -20.06 9.57
N VAL A 278 1.81 -19.58 10.80
CA VAL A 278 2.97 -20.03 11.57
C VAL A 278 2.92 -21.52 11.81
N LYS A 279 1.79 -22.06 12.32
CA LYS A 279 1.64 -23.50 12.59
C LYS A 279 1.83 -24.37 11.34
N GLN A 280 1.26 -23.96 10.20
CA GLN A 280 1.33 -24.74 8.96
C GLN A 280 2.74 -24.73 8.34
N VAL A 281 3.45 -23.61 8.43
CA VAL A 281 4.83 -23.51 7.93
C VAL A 281 5.80 -24.25 8.86
N THR A 282 5.65 -24.14 10.18
CA THR A 282 6.53 -24.83 11.13
C THR A 282 6.33 -26.34 11.15
N ALA A 283 5.10 -26.82 10.93
CA ALA A 283 4.80 -28.26 10.83
C ALA A 283 5.51 -28.94 9.63
N ASP A 284 5.80 -28.20 8.56
CA ASP A 284 6.54 -28.68 7.39
C ASP A 284 8.08 -28.69 7.62
N GLY A 285 8.55 -28.32 8.82
CA GLY A 285 9.95 -28.39 9.23
C GLY A 285 10.78 -27.13 8.96
N LEU A 286 12.05 -27.16 9.39
CA LEU A 286 12.97 -26.01 9.35
C LEU A 286 13.13 -25.41 7.96
N ARG A 287 13.16 -26.27 6.93
CA ARG A 287 13.27 -25.84 5.55
C ARG A 287 12.13 -24.90 5.15
N ALA A 288 10.89 -25.27 5.47
CA ALA A 288 9.72 -24.46 5.17
C ALA A 288 9.73 -23.15 5.96
N VAL A 289 10.27 -23.15 7.18
CA VAL A 289 10.47 -21.92 7.96
C VAL A 289 11.43 -20.94 7.27
N PHE A 290 12.56 -21.41 6.75
CA PHE A 290 13.55 -20.54 6.13
C PHE A 290 13.21 -20.13 4.69
N PHE A 291 12.70 -21.06 3.88
CA PHE A 291 12.46 -20.86 2.44
C PHE A 291 10.98 -20.75 2.05
N GLY A 292 10.07 -20.95 3.00
CA GLY A 292 8.63 -20.96 2.77
C GLY A 292 8.12 -22.30 2.23
N LYS A 293 6.84 -22.33 1.89
CA LYS A 293 6.18 -23.43 1.18
C LYS A 293 6.14 -23.19 -0.34
N GLY A 294 6.57 -22.02 -0.81
CA GLY A 294 6.67 -21.72 -2.24
C GLY A 294 5.38 -21.21 -2.90
N ILE A 295 5.50 -20.88 -4.18
CA ILE A 295 4.41 -20.42 -5.05
C ILE A 295 3.41 -21.55 -5.28
N GLY A 296 2.11 -21.28 -5.12
CA GLY A 296 1.03 -22.27 -5.24
C GLY A 296 0.54 -22.80 -3.89
N SER A 297 1.24 -22.52 -2.79
CA SER A 297 0.84 -22.88 -1.44
C SER A 297 -0.46 -22.20 -1.01
N THR A 298 -1.28 -22.87 -0.19
CA THR A 298 -2.48 -22.27 0.38
C THR A 298 -2.52 -22.50 1.88
N LEU A 299 -3.15 -21.59 2.60
CA LEU A 299 -3.45 -21.70 4.02
C LEU A 299 -4.78 -22.42 4.19
N ASN A 300 -4.81 -23.51 4.95
CA ASN A 300 -6.05 -24.17 5.32
C ASN A 300 -6.62 -23.52 6.59
N ILE A 301 -7.72 -22.78 6.43
CA ILE A 301 -8.40 -22.08 7.54
C ILE A 301 -9.08 -23.10 8.49
N GLY A 302 -9.31 -24.33 8.01
CA GLY A 302 -9.94 -25.40 8.78
C GLY A 302 -11.46 -25.29 8.88
N GLN A 303 -12.05 -24.24 8.30
CA GLN A 303 -13.49 -24.07 8.15
C GLN A 303 -13.84 -23.38 6.84
N LYS A 304 -15.05 -23.65 6.35
CA LYS A 304 -15.61 -23.02 5.16
C LYS A 304 -16.14 -21.63 5.53
N ILE A 305 -15.54 -20.60 4.97
CA ILE A 305 -15.96 -19.20 5.14
C ILE A 305 -16.60 -18.69 3.85
N LYS A 306 -17.67 -17.91 4.00
CA LYS A 306 -18.30 -17.20 2.89
C LYS A 306 -17.57 -15.88 2.67
N THR A 307 -17.01 -15.69 1.49
CA THR A 307 -16.34 -14.44 1.10
C THR A 307 -17.34 -13.38 0.68
N THR A 308 -16.86 -12.15 0.56
CA THR A 308 -17.65 -10.99 0.13
C THR A 308 -18.23 -11.14 -1.28
N ASP A 309 -17.61 -11.95 -2.13
CA ASP A 309 -18.10 -12.30 -3.48
C ASP A 309 -19.11 -13.46 -3.50
N GLY A 310 -19.50 -13.97 -2.32
CA GLY A 310 -20.49 -15.03 -2.17
C GLY A 310 -19.93 -16.45 -2.33
N SER A 311 -18.65 -16.62 -2.68
CA SER A 311 -18.02 -17.94 -2.74
C SER A 311 -17.74 -18.52 -1.36
N ILE A 312 -17.62 -19.84 -1.27
CA ILE A 312 -17.29 -20.55 -0.03
C ILE A 312 -15.88 -21.09 -0.19
N ILE A 313 -14.95 -20.59 0.63
CA ILE A 313 -13.54 -20.99 0.58
C ILE A 313 -13.10 -21.57 1.91
N GLN A 314 -12.13 -22.47 1.83
CA GLN A 314 -11.41 -23.01 2.98
C GLN A 314 -9.90 -22.78 2.85
N TYR A 315 -9.41 -22.71 1.62
CA TYR A 315 -8.01 -22.53 1.28
C TYR A 315 -7.80 -21.13 0.72
N ILE A 316 -6.93 -20.34 1.36
CA ILE A 316 -6.55 -19.01 0.88
C ILE A 316 -5.11 -19.02 0.37
N SER A 317 -4.86 -18.40 -0.78
CA SER A 317 -3.51 -18.30 -1.35
C SER A 317 -2.65 -17.25 -0.63
N VAL A 318 -3.31 -16.32 0.05
CA VAL A 318 -2.76 -15.06 0.54
C VAL A 318 -3.50 -14.71 1.81
N ALA A 319 -2.76 -14.35 2.86
CA ALA A 319 -3.30 -13.85 4.11
C ALA A 319 -3.52 -12.33 4.04
N HIS A 320 -4.34 -11.77 4.93
CA HIS A 320 -4.51 -10.32 5.00
C HIS A 320 -3.23 -9.57 5.38
N ASN A 321 -2.32 -10.24 6.10
CA ASN A 321 -1.02 -9.71 6.49
C ASN A 321 0.05 -10.06 5.43
N GLY A 322 0.68 -9.04 4.86
CA GLY A 322 1.73 -9.20 3.86
C GLY A 322 2.98 -9.90 4.39
N PHE A 323 3.35 -9.68 5.65
CA PHE A 323 4.46 -10.41 6.28
C PHE A 323 4.16 -11.92 6.34
N MET A 324 2.95 -12.30 6.75
CA MET A 324 2.59 -13.72 6.83
C MET A 324 2.46 -14.36 5.44
N THR A 325 1.99 -13.61 4.45
CA THR A 325 2.00 -14.09 3.06
C THR A 325 3.42 -14.35 2.57
N ILE A 326 4.35 -13.42 2.77
CA ILE A 326 5.76 -13.59 2.36
C ILE A 326 6.41 -14.73 3.14
N PHE A 327 6.14 -14.85 4.44
CA PHE A 327 6.62 -15.97 5.26
C PHE A 327 6.12 -17.32 4.71
N MET A 328 4.84 -17.41 4.37
CA MET A 328 4.27 -18.62 3.77
C MET A 328 4.90 -18.94 2.41
N LYS A 329 5.15 -17.95 1.55
CA LYS A 329 5.68 -18.17 0.20
C LYS A 329 7.19 -18.37 0.15
N SER A 330 7.94 -17.62 0.93
CA SER A 330 9.40 -17.46 0.81
C SER A 330 10.17 -17.51 2.15
N GLY A 331 9.47 -17.80 3.26
CA GLY A 331 10.07 -18.02 4.57
C GLY A 331 10.70 -16.78 5.20
N LEU A 332 11.52 -17.02 6.22
CA LEU A 332 12.27 -15.97 6.92
C LEU A 332 13.24 -15.22 5.99
N LEU A 333 13.78 -15.88 4.96
CA LEU A 333 14.68 -15.22 4.01
C LEU A 333 13.94 -14.18 3.16
N GLY A 334 12.74 -14.49 2.68
CA GLY A 334 11.91 -13.51 1.98
C GLY A 334 11.49 -12.34 2.86
N LEU A 335 11.17 -12.60 4.14
CA LEU A 335 10.92 -11.55 5.12
C LEU A 335 12.14 -10.64 5.32
N LEU A 336 13.35 -11.21 5.43
CA LEU A 336 14.58 -10.44 5.53
C LEU A 336 14.77 -9.52 4.32
N LEU A 337 14.55 -10.02 3.10
CA LEU A 337 14.63 -9.20 1.89
C LEU A 337 13.63 -8.04 1.89
N LEU A 338 12.39 -8.28 2.35
CA LEU A 338 11.40 -7.22 2.51
C LEU A 338 11.86 -6.19 3.56
N MET A 339 12.41 -6.63 4.68
CA MET A 339 12.91 -5.73 5.73
C MET A 339 14.09 -4.89 5.24
N VAL A 340 14.99 -5.46 4.44
CA VAL A 340 16.08 -4.71 3.80
C VAL A 340 15.53 -3.71 2.79
N PHE A 341 14.54 -4.07 1.98
CA PHE A 341 13.85 -3.14 1.08
C PHE A 341 13.27 -1.93 1.85
N LEU A 342 12.54 -2.19 2.94
CA LEU A 342 11.97 -1.14 3.80
C LEU A 342 13.07 -0.29 4.42
N TYR A 343 14.14 -0.90 4.94
CA TYR A 343 15.27 -0.18 5.51
C TYR A 343 15.94 0.74 4.49
N LEU A 344 16.16 0.29 3.26
CA LEU A 344 16.74 1.12 2.20
C LEU A 344 15.84 2.29 1.82
N LEU A 345 14.52 2.07 1.84
CA LEU A 345 13.55 3.13 1.60
C LEU A 345 13.58 4.17 2.73
N TYR A 346 13.75 3.75 3.98
CA TYR A 346 13.89 4.62 5.15
C TYR A 346 15.25 5.35 5.22
N LYS A 347 16.35 4.75 4.74
CA LYS A 347 17.71 5.30 4.83
C LYS A 347 18.02 6.39 3.79
N GLN A 348 17.05 7.24 3.45
CA GLN A 348 17.32 8.35 2.54
C GLN A 348 18.22 9.39 3.21
N LYS A 349 19.27 9.81 2.50
CA LYS A 349 20.19 10.85 2.98
C LYS A 349 19.56 12.23 2.87
N ARG A 350 19.99 13.16 3.74
CA ARG A 350 19.70 14.59 3.52
C ARG A 350 20.47 15.07 2.30
N ASP A 351 19.86 16.01 1.59
CA ASP A 351 20.43 16.63 0.39
C ASP A 351 20.34 18.14 0.54
N GLU A 352 21.30 18.87 -0.03
CA GLU A 352 21.32 20.33 0.00
C GLU A 352 20.17 20.92 -0.83
N ASN A 353 19.79 20.25 -1.93
CA ASN A 353 18.68 20.69 -2.74
C ASN A 353 17.36 20.44 -1.97
N PRO A 354 16.58 21.50 -1.67
CA PRO A 354 15.35 21.36 -0.89
C PRO A 354 14.35 20.40 -1.52
N LEU A 355 14.20 20.40 -2.85
CA LEU A 355 13.26 19.51 -3.55
C LEU A 355 13.65 18.04 -3.38
N ILE A 356 14.94 17.72 -3.53
CA ILE A 356 15.47 16.37 -3.33
C ILE A 356 15.26 15.92 -1.89
N ASN A 357 15.51 16.81 -0.93
CA ASN A 357 15.27 16.53 0.48
C ASN A 357 13.79 16.25 0.77
N HIS A 358 12.84 16.99 0.18
CA HIS A 358 11.41 16.72 0.34
C HIS A 358 10.97 15.38 -0.29
N LEU A 359 11.54 14.99 -1.43
CA LEU A 359 11.32 13.66 -2.01
C LEU A 359 11.88 12.55 -1.09
N ASN A 360 13.06 12.77 -0.50
CA ASN A 360 13.65 11.84 0.47
C ASN A 360 12.75 11.68 1.71
N MET A 361 12.23 12.78 2.24
CA MET A 361 11.29 12.76 3.36
C MET A 361 9.97 12.04 3.02
N LEU A 362 9.50 12.18 1.77
CA LEU A 362 8.33 11.45 1.28
C LEU A 362 8.61 9.93 1.24
N LEU A 363 9.77 9.49 0.72
CA LEU A 363 10.17 8.08 0.71
C LEU A 363 10.30 7.50 2.13
N ILE A 364 10.86 8.28 3.08
CA ILE A 364 10.92 7.89 4.50
C ILE A 364 9.51 7.67 5.06
N GLY A 365 8.60 8.62 4.82
CA GLY A 365 7.19 8.50 5.21
C GLY A 365 6.51 7.29 4.57
N THR A 366 6.76 7.04 3.29
CA THR A 366 6.29 5.84 2.57
C THR A 366 6.80 4.57 3.22
N SER A 367 8.07 4.52 3.63
CA SER A 367 8.64 3.35 4.30
C SER A 367 7.94 3.04 5.62
N VAL A 368 7.73 4.05 6.47
CA VAL A 368 7.02 3.88 7.74
C VAL A 368 5.59 3.42 7.50
N PHE A 369 4.91 4.03 6.53
CA PHE A 369 3.56 3.61 6.15
C PHE A 369 3.54 2.17 5.60
N LEU A 370 4.53 1.77 4.79
CA LEU A 370 4.61 0.43 4.23
C LEU A 370 4.81 -0.64 5.29
N VAL A 371 5.53 -0.37 6.39
CA VAL A 371 5.59 -1.29 7.53
C VAL A 371 4.18 -1.58 8.06
N LEU A 372 3.41 -0.53 8.36
CA LEU A 372 2.05 -0.66 8.87
C LEU A 372 1.10 -1.25 7.83
N SER A 373 1.21 -0.83 6.58
CA SER A 373 0.39 -1.31 5.47
C SER A 373 0.67 -2.78 5.14
N THR A 374 1.90 -3.27 5.34
CA THR A 374 2.26 -4.69 5.16
C THR A 374 1.83 -5.55 6.35
N TRP A 375 1.61 -4.94 7.51
CA TRP A 375 1.06 -5.62 8.67
C TRP A 375 -0.47 -5.70 8.64
N VAL A 376 -1.15 -4.58 8.40
CA VAL A 376 -2.62 -4.49 8.37
C VAL A 376 -3.19 -5.04 7.06
N PHE A 377 -2.46 -4.86 5.96
CA PHE A 377 -2.80 -5.35 4.63
C PHE A 377 -1.58 -6.03 3.98
N MET A 378 -1.65 -6.31 2.69
CA MET A 378 -0.54 -6.91 1.94
C MET A 378 0.57 -5.92 1.54
N GLY A 379 0.53 -4.66 2.00
CA GLY A 379 1.52 -3.65 1.60
C GLY A 379 1.58 -3.46 0.08
N VAL A 380 2.78 -3.62 -0.49
CA VAL A 380 3.03 -3.54 -1.95
C VAL A 380 2.47 -4.72 -2.75
N TYR A 381 2.17 -5.86 -2.10
CA TYR A 381 1.60 -7.03 -2.77
C TYR A 381 0.07 -6.96 -2.88
N PHE A 382 -0.54 -5.88 -2.38
CA PHE A 382 -2.00 -5.75 -2.40
C PHE A 382 -2.55 -5.72 -3.83
N LYS A 383 -3.72 -6.34 -4.04
CA LYS A 383 -4.41 -6.39 -5.35
C LYS A 383 -4.61 -5.00 -5.94
N LEU A 384 -5.02 -4.04 -5.12
CA LEU A 384 -5.22 -2.64 -5.52
C LEU A 384 -4.00 -1.75 -5.23
N ASP A 385 -2.81 -2.35 -5.07
CA ASP A 385 -1.60 -1.57 -4.78
C ASP A 385 -1.26 -0.60 -5.90
N ASN A 386 -0.98 0.64 -5.51
CA ASN A 386 -0.38 1.71 -6.34
C ASN A 386 0.96 2.20 -5.75
N LYS A 387 1.36 1.73 -4.57
CA LYS A 387 2.52 2.26 -3.83
C LYS A 387 3.83 1.95 -4.54
N SER A 388 3.93 0.76 -5.14
CA SER A 388 5.09 0.37 -5.95
C SER A 388 5.34 1.32 -7.13
N ILE A 389 4.27 1.75 -7.84
CA ILE A 389 4.36 2.77 -8.90
C ILE A 389 4.84 4.11 -8.34
N ILE A 390 4.27 4.56 -7.22
CA ILE A 390 4.63 5.83 -6.59
C ILE A 390 6.12 5.83 -6.18
N VAL A 391 6.59 4.74 -5.55
CA VAL A 391 8.00 4.59 -5.17
C VAL A 391 8.90 4.64 -6.40
N GLY A 392 8.58 3.89 -7.47
CA GLY A 392 9.33 3.91 -8.72
C GLY A 392 9.43 5.31 -9.34
N LEU A 393 8.32 6.05 -9.35
CA LEU A 393 8.24 7.41 -9.86
C LEU A 393 9.10 8.38 -9.03
N ILE A 394 8.98 8.36 -7.71
CA ILE A 394 9.75 9.24 -6.82
C ILE A 394 11.25 8.98 -6.93
N LEU A 395 11.66 7.71 -7.03
CA LEU A 395 13.06 7.33 -7.24
C LEU A 395 13.61 7.90 -8.55
N ALA A 396 12.84 7.81 -9.65
CA ALA A 396 13.25 8.37 -10.94
C ALA A 396 13.35 9.91 -10.90
N MET A 397 12.39 10.58 -10.26
CA MET A 397 12.40 12.03 -10.07
C MET A 397 13.64 12.48 -9.28
N ARG A 398 13.91 11.82 -8.15
CA ARG A 398 15.05 12.08 -7.29
C ARG A 398 16.37 11.95 -8.05
N GLU A 399 16.58 10.85 -8.78
CA GLU A 399 17.82 10.62 -9.54
C GLU A 399 18.03 11.63 -10.65
N TYR A 400 16.96 12.04 -11.33
CA TYR A 400 17.03 13.08 -12.35
C TYR A 400 17.48 14.42 -11.77
N LEU A 401 16.93 14.82 -10.62
CA LEU A 401 17.31 16.06 -9.95
C LEU A 401 18.76 16.03 -9.46
N ILE A 402 19.24 14.92 -8.90
CA ILE A 402 20.65 14.77 -8.48
C ILE A 402 21.59 14.95 -9.70
N LYS A 403 21.27 14.29 -10.83
CA LYS A 403 22.08 14.40 -12.05
C LYS A 403 22.07 15.82 -12.63
N ALA A 404 20.91 16.47 -12.65
CA ALA A 404 20.79 17.84 -13.12
C ALA A 404 21.60 18.81 -12.24
N ASN A 405 21.55 18.65 -10.91
CA ASN A 405 22.30 19.49 -9.98
C ASN A 405 23.82 19.32 -10.14
N ASN A 406 24.30 18.08 -10.26
CA ASN A 406 25.73 17.80 -10.46
C ASN A 406 26.25 18.33 -11.81
N SER A 407 25.42 18.34 -12.86
CA SER A 407 25.81 18.90 -14.15
C SER A 407 25.92 20.43 -14.15
N HIS A 408 25.24 21.11 -13.21
CA HIS A 408 25.35 22.56 -13.02
C HIS A 408 26.57 22.97 -12.18
N LEU A 409 27.12 22.06 -11.36
CA LEU A 409 28.34 22.30 -10.57
C LEU A 409 29.65 22.05 -11.38
N LEU A 410 29.53 21.40 -12.54
CA LEU A 410 30.65 21.10 -13.46
C LEU A 410 30.77 22.10 -14.62
N LYS A 411 29.90 23.10 -14.67
CA LYS A 411 29.98 24.26 -15.57
C LYS A 411 30.27 25.49 -14.74
#